data_AF-A0A5B7E974-F1
#
_entry.id   AF-A0A5B7E974-F1
#
_cell.length_a   1.000
_cell.length_b   1.000
_cell.length_c   1.000
_cell.angle_alpha   90.00
_cell.angle_beta   90.00
_cell.angle_gamma   90.00
#
_symmetry.space_group_name_H-M   'P 1'
#
loop_
_entity.id
_entity.type
_entity.pdbx_description
1 polymer ?
#
loop_
_entity_poly.entity_id
_entity_poly.type
_entity_poly.pdbx_seq_one_letter_code
_entity_poly.pdbx_strand_id
1 'polypeptide(L)'
;MLSHQIIRRYKDLREGLATNNKTGEHDRCHVYDYNYTEAALLGYDAAVAHQPRQANQDTPLIVPCSARDFNLTQHESSVVTEWDLVCERRVLYATTQAVNQLGFLIASLLTPILADR
;
A
#
# COMPACT_ATOMS: atom_id res chain seq x y z
N MET A 1 -15.61 -6.51 -19.28
CA MET A 1 -14.39 -5.67 -19.42
C MET A 1 -14.59 -4.22 -18.96
N LEU A 2 -15.70 -3.53 -19.29
CA LEU A 2 -15.95 -2.12 -18.88
C LEU A 2 -16.06 -1.89 -17.36
N SER A 3 -16.62 -2.83 -16.60
CA SER A 3 -16.82 -2.66 -15.15
C SER A 3 -15.50 -2.65 -14.34
N HIS A 4 -14.48 -3.40 -14.78
CA HIS A 4 -13.20 -3.49 -14.06
C HIS A 4 -12.34 -2.22 -14.20
N GLN A 5 -12.47 -1.49 -15.31
CA GLN A 5 -11.81 -0.20 -15.50
C GLN A 5 -12.48 0.92 -14.69
N ILE A 6 -13.80 0.87 -14.53
CA ILE A 6 -14.55 1.82 -13.71
C ILE A 6 -14.18 1.65 -12.24
N ILE A 7 -14.10 0.41 -11.74
CA ILE A 7 -13.69 0.12 -10.36
C ILE A 7 -12.24 0.57 -10.10
N ARG A 8 -11.32 0.37 -11.06
CA ARG A 8 -9.94 0.85 -10.94
C ARG A 8 -9.86 2.38 -10.85
N ARG A 9 -10.61 3.10 -11.69
CA ARG A 9 -10.65 4.57 -11.65
C ARG A 9 -11.27 5.13 -10.37
N TYR A 10 -12.26 4.45 -9.79
CA TYR A 10 -12.80 4.82 -8.48
C TYR A 10 -11.83 4.52 -7.33
N LYS A 11 -10.95 3.51 -7.47
CA LYS A 11 -9.93 3.19 -6.47
C LYS A 11 -8.80 4.23 -6.45
N ASP A 12 -8.34 4.67 -7.62
CA ASP A 12 -7.34 5.75 -7.74
C ASP A 12 -7.82 7.08 -7.12
N LEU A 13 -9.12 7.39 -7.24
CA LEU A 13 -9.73 8.56 -6.60
C LEU A 13 -9.79 8.49 -5.07
N ARG A 14 -9.78 7.27 -4.52
CA ARG A 14 -9.81 7.05 -3.07
C ARG A 14 -8.45 7.27 -2.43
N GLU A 15 -7.38 7.20 -3.19
CA GLU A 15 -6.00 7.35 -2.70
C GLU A 15 -5.49 8.76 -2.98
N GLY A 16 -5.95 9.72 -2.15
CA GLY A 16 -5.36 11.05 -2.09
C GLY A 16 -3.97 10.96 -1.47
N LEU A 17 -2.95 10.61 -2.26
CA LEU A 17 -1.57 10.47 -1.77
C LEU A 17 -1.11 11.78 -1.12
N ALA A 18 -0.66 11.70 0.14
CA ALA A 18 -0.10 12.86 0.81
C ALA A 18 1.17 13.31 0.08
N THR A 19 1.48 14.60 0.07
CA THR A 19 2.78 15.09 -0.41
C THR A 19 3.69 15.42 0.75
N ASN A 20 4.97 15.14 0.59
CA ASN A 20 5.99 15.50 1.55
C ASN A 20 6.30 16.98 1.42
N ASN A 21 6.06 17.76 2.47
CA ASN A 21 6.27 19.21 2.48
C ASN A 21 7.74 19.64 2.24
N LYS A 22 8.71 18.73 2.37
CA LYS A 22 10.13 19.02 2.15
C LYS A 22 10.58 18.76 0.71
N THR A 23 10.04 17.74 0.06
CA THR A 23 10.48 17.31 -1.28
C THR A 23 9.47 17.62 -2.37
N GLY A 24 8.21 17.90 -2.01
CA GLY A 24 7.10 17.98 -2.96
C GLY A 24 6.76 16.62 -3.60
N GLU A 25 7.45 15.54 -3.21
CA GLU A 25 7.20 14.19 -3.70
C GLU A 25 6.01 13.57 -2.95
N HIS A 26 5.27 12.69 -3.60
CA HIS A 26 4.22 11.93 -2.93
C HIS A 26 4.81 11.05 -1.82
N ASP A 27 4.23 11.18 -0.63
CA ASP A 27 4.45 10.28 0.47
C ASP A 27 3.87 8.91 0.11
N ARG A 28 4.64 7.88 0.41
CA ARG A 28 4.34 6.50 0.09
C ARG A 28 3.56 5.82 1.20
N CYS A 29 3.46 6.44 2.36
CA CYS A 29 2.97 5.82 3.59
C CYS A 29 1.75 6.51 4.18
N HIS A 30 1.42 7.69 3.66
CA HIS A 30 0.34 8.50 4.17
C HIS A 30 -0.56 9.00 3.05
N VAL A 31 -1.83 9.17 3.41
CA VAL A 31 -2.88 9.72 2.55
C VAL A 31 -3.56 10.88 3.25
N TYR A 32 -4.18 11.74 2.46
CA TYR A 32 -5.06 12.79 2.96
C TYR A 32 -6.42 12.21 3.35
N ASP A 33 -6.88 12.57 4.53
CA ASP A 33 -8.17 12.15 5.07
C ASP A 33 -9.31 13.04 4.56
N TYR A 34 -9.65 12.96 3.27
CA TYR A 34 -10.74 13.75 2.73
C TYR A 34 -12.11 13.24 3.19
N ASN A 35 -13.10 14.13 3.29
CA ASN A 35 -14.47 13.70 3.55
C ASN A 35 -15.11 13.11 2.29
N TYR A 36 -14.83 11.83 2.05
CA TYR A 36 -15.31 11.11 0.87
C TYR A 36 -16.84 10.94 0.84
N THR A 37 -17.59 11.30 1.89
CA THR A 37 -19.06 11.19 1.86
C THR A 37 -19.68 12.12 0.82
N GLU A 38 -19.12 13.33 0.67
CA GLU A 38 -19.58 14.29 -0.34
C GLU A 38 -19.15 13.85 -1.75
N ALA A 39 -17.89 13.41 -1.88
CA ALA A 39 -17.35 12.88 -3.13
C ALA A 39 -18.05 11.58 -3.58
N ALA A 40 -18.64 10.80 -2.67
CA ALA A 40 -19.40 9.60 -2.99
C ALA A 40 -20.81 9.91 -3.52
N LEU A 41 -21.38 11.08 -3.17
CA LEU A 41 -22.67 11.56 -3.68
C LEU A 41 -22.48 12.27 -5.03
N LEU A 42 -21.33 12.90 -5.23
CA LEU A 42 -20.91 13.48 -6.49
C LEU A 42 -20.45 12.35 -7.44
N GLY A 43 -20.87 12.37 -8.70
CA GLY A 43 -20.31 11.46 -9.71
C GLY A 43 -18.81 11.72 -9.94
N TYR A 44 -18.08 10.75 -10.50
CA TYR A 44 -16.64 10.84 -10.79
C TYR A 44 -16.21 12.20 -11.36
N ASP A 45 -16.89 12.67 -12.40
CA ASP A 45 -16.52 13.91 -13.10
C ASP A 45 -16.67 15.15 -12.20
N ALA A 46 -17.69 15.16 -11.33
CA ALA A 46 -17.94 16.24 -10.39
C ALA A 46 -16.99 16.20 -9.18
N ALA A 47 -16.63 15.01 -8.72
CA ALA A 47 -15.67 14.78 -7.64
C ALA A 47 -14.22 15.12 -8.04
N VAL A 48 -13.84 14.92 -9.30
CA VAL A 48 -12.52 15.36 -9.80
C VAL A 48 -12.43 16.89 -9.88
N ALA A 49 -13.54 17.55 -10.24
CA ALA A 49 -13.60 19.01 -10.31
C ALA A 49 -13.69 19.67 -8.92
N HIS A 50 -14.33 19.00 -7.96
CA HIS A 50 -14.38 19.42 -6.56
C HIS A 50 -13.19 18.83 -5.82
N GLN A 51 -12.10 19.60 -5.66
CA GLN A 51 -11.13 19.25 -4.62
C GLN A 51 -11.88 19.15 -3.29
N PRO A 52 -11.89 17.97 -2.63
CA PRO A 52 -12.60 17.83 -1.38
C PRO A 52 -11.98 18.77 -0.35
N ARG A 53 -12.67 19.87 -0.07
CA ARG A 53 -12.28 20.78 1.00
C ARG A 53 -12.57 20.05 2.32
N GLN A 54 -11.55 19.87 3.15
CA GLN A 54 -11.81 19.54 4.55
C GLN A 54 -12.57 20.72 5.17
N ALA A 55 -13.78 20.47 5.66
CA ALA A 55 -14.72 21.50 6.10
C ALA A 55 -14.27 22.34 7.32
N ASN A 56 -13.07 22.12 7.87
CA ASN A 56 -12.65 22.78 9.11
C ASN A 56 -11.14 22.99 9.33
N GLN A 57 -10.25 22.66 8.39
CA GLN A 57 -8.79 22.83 8.59
C GLN A 57 -8.11 23.31 7.31
N ASP A 58 -7.32 24.39 7.42
CA ASP A 58 -6.44 24.92 6.36
C ASP A 58 -5.33 23.92 5.94
N THR A 59 -5.17 22.83 6.68
CA THR A 59 -4.22 21.74 6.37
C THR A 59 -4.95 20.40 6.35
N PRO A 60 -4.92 19.66 5.23
CA PRO A 60 -5.53 18.35 5.16
C PRO A 60 -4.86 17.39 6.15
N LEU A 61 -5.67 16.74 7.00
CA LEU A 61 -5.20 15.72 7.94
C LEU A 61 -4.51 14.58 7.17
N ILE A 62 -3.31 14.22 7.61
CA ILE A 62 -2.49 13.16 7.02
C ILE A 62 -2.60 11.92 7.91
N VAL A 63 -3.10 10.82 7.36
CA VAL A 63 -3.31 9.56 8.09
C VAL A 63 -2.52 8.41 7.45
N PRO A 64 -2.10 7.39 8.21
CA PRO A 64 -1.40 6.24 7.65
C PRO A 64 -2.31 5.41 6.74
N CYS A 65 -1.75 4.86 5.67
CA CYS A 65 -2.48 3.97 4.77
C CYS A 65 -2.86 2.67 5.50
N SER A 66 -4.10 2.19 5.29
CA SER A 66 -4.56 0.92 5.86
C SER A 66 -4.13 -0.30 5.05
N ALA A 67 -4.03 -0.17 3.73
CA ALA A 67 -3.57 -1.20 2.80
C ALA A 67 -2.93 -0.54 1.58
N ARG A 68 -2.00 -1.25 0.95
CA ARG A 68 -1.27 -0.76 -0.22
C ARG A 68 -1.61 -1.58 -1.46
N ASP A 69 -1.86 -0.86 -2.56
CA ASP A 69 -1.89 -1.47 -3.88
C ASP A 69 -0.48 -1.52 -4.48
N PHE A 70 -0.06 -2.72 -4.85
CA PHE A 70 1.21 -2.95 -5.53
C PHE A 70 0.96 -3.22 -7.02
N ASN A 71 1.79 -2.64 -7.88
CA ASN A 71 1.74 -2.92 -9.30
C ASN A 71 2.41 -4.27 -9.60
N LEU A 72 1.60 -5.33 -9.69
CA LEU A 72 2.07 -6.71 -9.88
C LEU A 72 2.44 -7.06 -11.33
N THR A 73 2.54 -6.07 -12.23
CA THR A 73 2.86 -6.31 -13.65
C THR A 73 4.29 -6.78 -13.89
N GLN A 74 5.23 -6.41 -13.00
CA GLN A 74 6.63 -6.79 -13.11
C GLN A 74 7.00 -7.98 -12.22
N HIS A 75 6.38 -8.08 -11.04
CA HIS A 75 6.60 -9.17 -10.09
C HIS A 75 5.23 -9.57 -9.54
N GLU A 76 4.86 -10.84 -9.72
CA GLU A 76 3.53 -11.34 -9.34
C GLU A 76 3.34 -11.38 -7.81
N SER A 77 4.42 -11.68 -7.08
CA SER A 77 4.48 -11.55 -5.62
C SER A 77 5.93 -11.42 -5.16
N SER A 78 6.12 -10.66 -4.08
CA SER A 78 7.37 -10.59 -3.34
C SER A 78 7.05 -10.66 -1.85
N VAL A 79 8.04 -11.03 -1.03
CA VAL A 79 7.89 -11.08 0.43
C VAL A 79 7.37 -9.74 0.97
N VAL A 80 7.79 -8.61 0.39
CA VAL A 80 7.35 -7.27 0.79
C VAL A 80 5.86 -7.03 0.49
N THR A 81 5.41 -7.44 -0.69
CA THR A 81 4.02 -7.22 -1.13
C THR A 81 3.05 -8.18 -0.47
N GLU A 82 3.50 -9.38 -0.11
CA GLU A 82 2.65 -10.41 0.51
C GLU A 82 2.30 -10.08 1.96
N TRP A 83 3.25 -9.50 2.72
CA TRP A 83 3.04 -9.17 4.13
C TRP A 83 2.99 -7.67 4.44
N ASP A 84 2.90 -6.83 3.39
CA ASP A 84 2.88 -5.36 3.46
C ASP A 84 3.91 -4.77 4.45
N LEU A 85 5.19 -5.15 4.27
CA LEU A 85 6.27 -4.77 5.21
C LEU A 85 6.84 -3.35 4.96
N VAL A 86 6.04 -2.45 4.39
CA VAL A 86 6.47 -1.08 4.06
C VAL A 86 6.19 -0.13 5.23
N CYS A 87 6.74 1.09 5.18
CA CYS A 87 6.48 2.15 6.17
C CYS A 87 6.96 1.79 7.58
N GLU A 88 6.09 1.83 8.59
CA GLU A 88 6.45 1.50 9.98
C GLU A 88 6.85 0.04 10.19
N ARG A 89 6.48 -0.87 9.27
CA ARG A 89 6.77 -2.30 9.35
C ARG A 89 8.14 -2.69 8.81
N ARG A 90 9.03 -1.72 8.56
CA ARG A 90 10.39 -1.98 8.07
C ARG A 90 11.21 -2.85 9.03
N VAL A 91 10.91 -2.81 10.33
CA VAL A 91 11.56 -3.71 11.32
C VAL A 91 11.17 -5.17 11.08
N LEU A 92 9.91 -5.42 10.69
CA LEU A 92 9.46 -6.77 10.36
C LEU A 92 10.14 -7.32 9.10
N TYR A 93 10.55 -6.46 8.18
CA TYR A 93 11.28 -6.89 6.97
C TYR A 93 12.52 -7.72 7.30
N ALA A 94 13.34 -7.24 8.25
CA ALA A 94 14.53 -7.95 8.68
C ALA A 94 14.19 -9.29 9.32
N THR A 95 13.11 -9.36 10.10
CA THR A 95 12.66 -10.60 10.75
C THR A 95 12.17 -11.64 9.75
N THR A 96 11.37 -11.26 8.76
CA THR A 96 10.87 -12.17 7.73
C THR A 96 12.01 -12.71 6.88
N GLN A 97 12.96 -11.84 6.52
CA GLN A 97 14.14 -12.28 5.79
C GLN A 97 15.00 -13.25 6.61
N ALA A 98 15.20 -12.98 7.90
CA ALA A 98 15.94 -13.86 8.79
C ALA A 98 15.26 -15.23 8.97
N VAL A 99 13.94 -15.26 9.17
CA VAL A 99 13.16 -16.51 9.29
C VAL A 99 13.23 -17.34 8.01
N ASN A 100 13.15 -16.70 6.84
CA ASN A 100 13.28 -17.39 5.57
C ASN A 100 14.67 -18.05 5.42
N GLN A 101 15.75 -17.33 5.73
CA GLN A 101 17.10 -17.89 5.69
C GLN A 101 17.32 -18.98 6.73
N LEU A 102 16.75 -18.83 7.93
CA LEU A 102 16.78 -19.85 8.97
C LEU A 102 16.09 -21.14 8.50
N GLY A 103 14.95 -21.02 7.80
CA GLY A 103 14.27 -22.15 7.17
C GLY A 103 15.17 -22.90 6.19
N PHE A 104 15.89 -22.17 5.32
CA PHE A 104 16.87 -22.78 4.41
C PHE A 104 18.04 -23.45 5.15
N LEU A 105 18.54 -22.86 6.22
CA LEU A 105 19.61 -23.46 7.03
C LEU A 105 19.15 -24.75 7.71
N ILE A 106 17.96 -24.76 8.30
CA ILE A 106 17.41 -25.96 8.94
C ILE A 106 17.18 -27.04 7.89
N ALA A 107 16.61 -26.68 6.74
CA ALA A 107 16.38 -27.62 5.64
C ALA A 107 17.70 -28.23 5.14
N SER A 108 18.75 -27.42 4.96
CA SER A 108 20.06 -27.91 4.48
C SER A 108 20.79 -28.79 5.49
N LEU A 109 20.55 -28.60 6.80
CA LEU A 109 21.11 -29.46 7.85
C LEU A 109 20.36 -30.80 7.98
N LEU A 110 19.04 -30.79 7.81
CA LEU A 110 18.20 -31.99 8.02
C LEU A 110 18.13 -32.89 6.79
N THR A 111 18.08 -32.32 5.58
CA THR A 111 17.94 -33.08 4.33
C THR A 111 19.03 -34.13 4.12
N PRO A 112 20.33 -33.88 4.42
CA PRO A 112 21.39 -34.88 4.28
C PRO A 112 21.19 -36.08 5.23
N ILE A 113 20.73 -35.83 6.45
CA ILE A 113 20.53 -36.86 7.49
C ILE A 113 19.34 -37.76 7.12
N LEU A 114 18.32 -37.19 6.49
CA LEU A 114 17.15 -37.91 6.00
C LEU A 114 17.44 -38.67 4.70
N ALA A 115 18.30 -38.13 3.83
CA ALA A 115 18.65 -38.75 2.55
C ALA A 115 19.60 -39.95 2.67
N ASP A 116 20.35 -40.05 3.77
CA ASP A 116 21.22 -41.19 4.10
C ASP A 116 20.45 -42.42 4.63
N ARG A 117 19.13 -42.29 4.79
CA ARG A 117 18.21 -43.34 5.29
C ARG A 117 17.39 -43.91 4.14
#